data_AF-B8RIP6-F1
#
_entry.id   AF-B8RIP6-F1
#
_cell.length_a   1.000
_cell.length_b   1.000
_cell.length_c   1.000
_cell.angle_alpha   90.00
_cell.angle_beta   90.00
_cell.angle_gamma   90.00
#
_symmetry.space_group_name_H-M   'P 1'
#
loop_
_entity.id
_entity.type
_entity.pdbx_description
1 polymer ?
#
loop_
_entity_poly.entity_id
_entity_poly.type
_entity_poly.pdbx_seq_one_letter_code
_entity_poly.pdbx_strand_id
1 'polypeptide(L)' 'GVIKHREKHKGSFEIIHVQDAAGQEFATRQGNVFTIGKGTKPWVSLPKGKGVKLSIIEEARKRHAAATAAA' A
#
# COMPACT_ATOMS: atom_id res chain seq x y z
N GLY A 1 -0.53 -4.00 0.54
CA GLY A 1 -0.94 -4.54 -0.77
C GLY A 1 -0.64 -6.02 -0.87
N VAL A 2 -0.88 -6.59 -2.04
CA VAL A 2 -0.58 -7.98 -2.41
C VAL A 2 0.60 -7.99 -3.37
N ILE A 3 1.55 -8.90 -3.15
CA ILE A 3 2.70 -9.09 -4.05
C ILE A 3 2.19 -9.69 -5.36
N LYS A 4 2.43 -9.00 -6.48
CA LYS A 4 2.08 -9.45 -7.84
C LYS A 4 3.21 -10.22 -8.48
N HIS A 5 4.40 -9.65 -8.42
CA HIS A 5 5.57 -10.18 -9.09
C HIS A 5 6.84 -9.93 -8.29
N ARG A 6 7.76 -10.90 -8.37
CA ARG A 6 9.10 -10.82 -7.80
C ARG A 6 10.08 -10.88 -8.95
N GLU A 7 10.70 -9.75 -9.23
CA GLU A 7 11.70 -9.60 -10.28
C GLU A 7 13.08 -9.89 -9.71
N LYS A 8 13.73 -10.91 -10.26
CA LYS A 8 15.03 -11.38 -9.77
C LYS A 8 16.16 -10.72 -10.54
N HIS A 9 17.02 -10.03 -9.81
CA HIS A 9 18.25 -9.43 -10.35
C HIS A 9 19.47 -10.11 -9.73
N LYS A 10 20.12 -11.02 -10.47
CA LYS A 10 21.32 -11.72 -9.98
C LYS A 10 22.43 -10.72 -9.68
N GLY A 11 22.98 -10.75 -8.47
CA GLY A 11 24.05 -9.85 -8.03
C GLY A 11 23.58 -8.47 -7.55
N SER A 12 22.26 -8.24 -7.43
CA SER A 12 21.69 -7.00 -6.90
C SER A 12 20.43 -7.28 -6.07
N PHE A 13 19.72 -6.22 -5.66
CA PHE A 13 18.47 -6.33 -4.95
C PHE A 13 17.34 -6.79 -5.87
N GLU A 14 16.51 -7.69 -5.37
CA GLU A 14 15.28 -8.07 -6.05
C GLU A 14 14.22 -6.99 -5.88
N ILE A 15 13.43 -6.79 -6.95
CA ILE A 15 12.34 -5.82 -6.99
C ILE A 15 11.02 -6.55 -6.79
N ILE A 16 10.21 -6.05 -5.87
CA ILE A 16 8.89 -6.58 -5.56
C ILE A 16 7.85 -5.60 -6.07
N HIS A 17 7.04 -6.07 -7.02
CA HIS A 17 5.88 -5.36 -7.54
C HIS A 17 4.65 -5.68 -6.67
N VAL A 18 4.02 -4.65 -6.14
CA VAL A 18 2.92 -4.73 -5.18
C VAL A 18 1.73 -3.97 -5.73
N GLN A 19 0.52 -4.55 -5.63
CA GLN A 19 -0.73 -3.85 -5.85
C GLN A 19 -1.43 -3.62 -4.50
N ASP A 20 -1.86 -2.39 -4.21
CA ASP A 20 -2.63 -2.11 -3.00
C ASP A 20 -4.12 -2.46 -3.14
N ALA A 21 -4.91 -2.19 -2.09
CA ALA A 21 -6.34 -2.47 -2.11
C ALA A 21 -7.17 -1.47 -2.93
N ALA A 22 -6.59 -0.32 -3.29
CA ALA A 22 -7.19 0.68 -4.18
C ALA A 22 -6.82 0.45 -5.65
N GLY A 23 -6.03 -0.60 -5.94
CA GLY A 23 -5.59 -0.96 -7.29
C GLY A 23 -4.31 -0.25 -7.74
N GLN A 24 -3.71 0.60 -6.90
CA GLN A 24 -2.45 1.27 -7.22
C GLN A 24 -1.29 0.28 -7.20
N GLU A 25 -0.44 0.34 -8.20
CA GLU A 25 0.76 -0.50 -8.31
C GLU A 25 2.03 0.31 -8.05
N PHE A 26 2.93 -0.29 -7.29
CA PHE A 26 4.23 0.29 -6.97
C PHE A 26 5.27 -0.81 -6.75
N ALA A 27 6.54 -0.42 -6.78
CA ALA A 27 7.66 -1.34 -6.62
C ALA A 27 8.59 -0.89 -5.48
N THR A 28 9.12 -1.87 -4.75
CA THR A 28 10.12 -1.64 -3.70
C THR A 28 11.18 -2.75 -3.74
N ARG A 29 12.34 -2.52 -3.09
CA ARG A 29 13.33 -3.59 -2.88
C ARG A 29 12.78 -4.64 -1.91
N GLN A 30 13.13 -5.91 -2.10
CA GLN A 30 12.69 -7.00 -1.23
C GLN A 30 12.96 -6.76 0.27
N GLY A 31 14.11 -6.14 0.61
CA GLY A 31 14.45 -5.84 2.01
C GLY A 31 13.47 -4.88 2.72
N ASN A 32 12.67 -4.13 1.95
CA ASN A 32 11.66 -3.20 2.48
C ASN A 32 10.26 -3.84 2.55
N VAL A 33 10.13 -5.14 2.24
CA VAL A 33 8.84 -5.84 2.18
C VAL A 33 8.71 -6.81 3.35
N PHE A 34 7.61 -6.70 4.08
CA PHE A 34 7.25 -7.63 5.16
C PHE A 34 5.88 -8.25 4.89
N THR A 35 5.81 -9.57 4.83
CA THR A 35 4.55 -10.30 4.57
C THR A 35 3.75 -10.47 5.86
N ILE A 36 2.51 -9.97 5.85
CA ILE A 36 1.62 -9.96 7.03
C ILE A 36 0.36 -10.84 6.88
N GLY A 37 0.29 -11.70 5.86
CA GLY A 37 -0.89 -12.50 5.59
C GLY A 37 -0.84 -13.25 4.26
N LYS A 38 -1.98 -13.85 3.88
CA LYS A 38 -2.15 -14.60 2.63
C LYS A 38 -3.26 -13.97 1.78
N GLY A 39 -2.94 -13.65 0.53
CA GLY A 39 -3.88 -12.97 -0.37
C GLY A 39 -4.36 -11.64 0.23
N THR A 40 -5.67 -11.46 0.33
CA THR A 40 -6.29 -10.27 0.93
C THR A 40 -6.57 -10.42 2.43
N LYS A 41 -6.23 -11.55 3.05
CA LYS A 41 -6.49 -11.85 4.47
C LYS A 41 -5.24 -11.61 5.34
N PRO A 42 -5.18 -10.53 6.14
CA PRO A 42 -4.07 -10.28 7.06
C PRO A 42 -4.14 -11.20 8.28
N TRP A 43 -2.97 -11.52 8.86
CA TRP A 43 -2.84 -12.26 10.12
C TRP A 43 -2.85 -11.35 11.36
N VAL A 44 -2.79 -10.03 11.15
CA VAL A 44 -2.79 -9.01 12.20
C VAL A 44 -3.88 -7.96 11.92
N SER A 45 -4.31 -7.27 12.97
CA SER A 45 -5.21 -6.12 12.83
C SER A 45 -4.51 -4.96 12.14
N LEU A 46 -5.18 -4.32 11.18
CA LEU A 46 -4.65 -3.17 10.47
C LEU A 46 -5.13 -1.85 11.09
N PRO A 47 -4.26 -0.82 11.17
CA PRO A 47 -4.67 0.53 11.57
C PRO A 47 -5.72 1.16 10.64
N LYS A 48 -6.30 2.29 11.09
CA LYS A 48 -7.24 3.09 10.29
C LYS A 48 -6.61 3.46 8.94
N GLY A 49 -7.33 3.19 7.85
CA GLY A 49 -6.85 3.42 6.48
C GLY A 49 -6.21 2.19 5.81
N LYS A 50 -6.01 1.08 6.54
CA LYS A 50 -5.61 -0.23 5.99
C LYS A 50 -4.34 -0.20 5.11
N GLY A 51 -3.46 0.78 5.32
CA GLY A 51 -2.23 0.95 4.54
C GLY A 51 -2.43 1.43 3.09
N VAL A 52 -3.57 2.04 2.77
CA VAL A 52 -3.80 2.70 1.47
C VAL A 52 -3.27 4.14 1.55
N LYS A 53 -2.32 4.48 0.68
CA LYS A 53 -1.80 5.84 0.55
C LYS A 53 -2.64 6.59 -0.46
N LEU A 54 -3.33 7.64 -0.01
CA LEU A 54 -4.09 8.52 -0.88
C LEU A 54 -3.15 9.43 -1.66
N SER A 55 -3.56 9.83 -2.86
CA SER A 55 -2.91 10.93 -3.57
C SER A 55 -3.12 12.25 -2.81
N ILE A 56 -2.25 13.22 -3.08
CA ILE A 56 -2.30 14.55 -2.44
C ILE A 56 -3.67 15.20 -2.65
N ILE A 57 -4.27 15.03 -3.84
CA ILE A 57 -5.59 15.58 -4.17
C ILE A 57 -6.70 14.88 -3.37
N GLU A 58 -6.65 13.56 -3.22
CA GLU A 58 -7.61 12.80 -2.43
C GLU A 58 -7.52 13.14 -0.94
N GLU A 59 -6.30 13.31 -0.41
CA GLU A 59 -6.10 13.78 0.97
C GLU A 59 -6.68 15.18 1.19
N ALA A 60 -6.44 16.11 0.26
CA ALA A 60 -6.99 17.46 0.35
C ALA A 60 -8.53 17.43 0.36
N ARG A 61 -9.15 16.69 -0.57
CA ARG A 61 -10.62 16.53 -0.61
C ARG A 61 -11.17 15.94 0.69
N LYS A 62 -10.52 14.92 1.22
CA LYS A 62 -10.92 14.30 2.49
C LYS A 62 -10.81 15.29 3.66
N ARG A 63 -9.78 16.13 3.69
CA ARG A 63 -9.60 17.17 4.70
C ARG A 63 -10.67 18.25 4.59
N HIS A 64 -10.97 18.74 3.38
CA HIS A 64 -12.02 19.73 3.16
C HIS A 64 -13.40 19.20 3.53
N ALA A 65 -13.74 17.98 3.13
CA ALA A 65 -15.02 17.36 3.49
C ALA A 65 -15.18 17.19 5.01
N ALA A 66 -14.11 16.83 5.72
CA ALA A 66 -14.12 16.74 7.17
C ALA A 66 -14.30 18.12 7.83
N ALA A 67 -13.67 19.16 7.29
CA ALA A 67 -13.82 20.53 7.81
C ALA A 67 -15.24 21.05 7.60
N THR A 68 -15.85 20.81 6.43
CA THR A 68 -17.24 21.22 6.17
C THR A 68 -18.26 20.44 6.99
N ALA A 69 -17.99 19.19 7.36
CA ALA A 69 -18.91 18.38 8.17
C ALA A 69 -18.82 18.71 9.68
N ALA A 70 -17.76 19.39 10.11
CA ALA A 70 -17.56 19.82 11.50
C ALA A 70 -18.08 21.24 11.78
N ALA A 71 -18.42 21.99 10.73
CA ALA A 71 -19.08 23.29 10.79
C ALA A 71 -20.60 23.12 10.75
#